data_AF-A0A7L2SQW9-F1
#
_entry.id   AF-A0A7L2SQW9-F1
#
_cell.length_a   1.000
_cell.length_b   1.000
_cell.length_c   1.000
_cell.angle_alpha   90.00
_cell.angle_beta   90.00
_cell.angle_gamma   90.00
#
_symmetry.space_group_name_H-M   'P 1'
#
loop_
_entity.id
_entity.type
_entity.pdbx_description
1 polymer ?
#
loop_
_entity_poly.entity_id
_entity_poly.type
_entity_poly.pdbx_seq_one_letter_code
_entity_poly.pdbx_strand_id
1 'polypeptide(L)'
;DHSGGNEALCQKHNSCRVYGSALDAIPQLTNPLADREKVSVGCLTFEALATPGHTVGHMVYVLDGAPFGSPACLFSGDLLFLAGCGEPFEGSPETMLASLDVAMGLGEDTLLWPGHEYALECLTFASLLELDNSALEQKLQWAVQQRQEKRSTCPSTLAEEQTYNPFLRTHQPELQEALGLWQGAGEDPDAFRARVLKEVRRRKDLYQAT
;
A
#
# COMPACT_ATOMS: atom_id res chain seq x y z
N ASP A 1 2.61 2.14 15.92
CA ASP A 1 1.84 0.88 16.12
C ASP A 1 2.51 -0.33 15.48
N HIS A 2 3.28 -0.18 14.39
CA HIS A 2 4.02 -1.28 13.77
C HIS A 2 5.21 -1.83 14.57
N SER A 3 6.07 -0.95 15.13
CA SER A 3 7.36 -1.35 15.72
C SER A 3 7.40 -1.35 17.25
N GLY A 4 6.30 -0.96 17.92
CA GLY A 4 6.24 -0.79 19.38
C GLY A 4 6.41 -2.10 20.16
N GLY A 5 6.22 -3.26 19.52
CA GLY A 5 6.39 -4.57 20.14
C GLY A 5 7.82 -5.13 20.10
N ASN A 6 8.75 -4.48 19.39
CA ASN A 6 10.08 -5.04 19.10
C ASN A 6 10.89 -5.31 20.38
N GLU A 7 10.89 -4.39 21.34
CA GLU A 7 11.63 -4.55 22.61
C GLU A 7 11.18 -5.78 23.39
N ALA A 8 9.86 -5.94 23.57
CA ALA A 8 9.30 -7.08 24.29
C ALA A 8 9.61 -8.40 23.57
N LEU A 9 9.58 -8.41 22.24
CA LEU A 9 9.91 -9.59 21.44
C LEU A 9 11.40 -9.97 21.57
N CYS A 10 12.31 -8.99 21.46
CA CYS A 10 13.75 -9.20 21.58
C CYS A 10 14.16 -9.64 22.99
N GLN A 11 13.51 -9.11 24.05
CA GLN A 11 13.74 -9.56 25.43
C GLN A 11 13.35 -11.03 25.64
N LYS A 12 12.31 -11.51 24.95
CA LYS A 12 11.87 -12.90 25.02
C LYS A 12 12.70 -13.83 24.12
N HIS A 13 13.24 -13.29 23.03
CA HIS A 13 13.95 -14.03 22.00
C HIS A 13 15.26 -13.33 21.64
N ASN A 14 16.31 -13.57 22.43
CA ASN A 14 17.60 -12.85 22.32
C ASN A 14 18.31 -12.98 20.96
N SER A 15 17.96 -13.98 20.15
CA SER A 15 18.50 -14.18 18.80
C SER A 15 17.63 -13.58 17.69
N CYS A 16 16.55 -12.87 18.03
CA CYS A 16 15.66 -12.23 17.07
C CYS A 16 16.43 -11.13 16.34
N ARG A 17 16.36 -11.15 15.01
CA ARG A 17 16.90 -10.09 14.15
C ARG A 17 15.76 -9.14 13.79
N VAL A 18 16.00 -7.85 13.95
CA VAL A 18 15.05 -6.80 13.58
C VAL A 18 15.58 -6.12 12.34
N TYR A 19 14.77 -6.20 11.28
CA TYR A 19 15.06 -5.63 9.97
C TYR A 19 14.21 -4.39 9.75
N GLY A 20 14.77 -3.41 9.03
CA GLY A 20 14.12 -2.13 8.83
C GLY A 20 15.08 -1.08 8.28
N SER A 21 14.53 0.09 7.95
CA SER A 21 15.34 1.20 7.44
C SER A 21 16.04 1.88 8.60
N ALA A 22 17.30 2.27 8.39
CA ALA A 22 18.03 3.09 9.35
C ALA A 22 17.54 4.55 9.39
N LEU A 23 16.68 4.96 8.44
CA LEU A 23 16.13 6.32 8.37
C LEU A 23 14.99 6.53 9.37
N ASP A 24 14.31 5.45 9.79
CA ASP A 24 13.28 5.50 10.82
C ASP A 24 13.85 5.02 12.17
N ALA A 25 13.33 5.59 13.26
CA ALA A 25 13.72 5.22 14.62
C ALA A 25 13.06 3.88 15.05
N ILE A 26 13.45 2.78 14.41
CA ILE A 26 12.91 1.44 14.67
C ILE A 26 13.54 0.87 15.96
N PRO A 27 12.75 0.61 17.03
CA PRO A 27 13.28 0.05 18.26
C PRO A 27 13.91 -1.32 18.02
N GLN A 28 15.07 -1.54 18.64
CA GLN A 28 15.86 -2.77 18.54
C GLN A 28 16.33 -3.13 17.13
N LEU A 29 16.43 -2.19 16.19
CA LEU A 29 16.97 -2.45 14.85
C LEU A 29 18.38 -3.06 14.93
N THR A 30 18.55 -4.28 14.44
CA THR A 30 19.85 -4.99 14.42
C THR A 30 20.43 -5.12 13.02
N ASN A 31 19.57 -5.11 12.01
CA ASN A 31 19.92 -5.36 10.62
C ASN A 31 19.28 -4.27 9.75
N PRO A 32 19.90 -3.07 9.67
CA PRO A 32 19.44 -2.04 8.76
C PRO A 32 19.54 -2.57 7.32
N LEU A 33 18.52 -2.29 6.52
CA LEU A 33 18.47 -2.68 5.11
C LEU A 33 18.48 -1.46 4.20
N ALA A 34 19.08 -1.63 3.02
CA ALA A 34 18.97 -0.72 1.90
C ALA A 34 17.89 -1.18 0.90
N ASP A 35 17.54 -0.30 -0.04
CA ASP A 35 16.68 -0.64 -1.16
C ASP A 35 17.24 -1.83 -1.96
N ARG A 36 16.36 -2.74 -2.38
CA ARG A 36 16.65 -3.97 -3.14
C ARG A 36 17.50 -5.01 -2.39
N GLU A 37 17.75 -4.82 -1.09
CA GLU A 37 18.49 -5.80 -0.31
C GLU A 37 17.65 -7.07 -0.06
N LYS A 38 18.29 -8.24 -0.23
CA LYS A 38 17.64 -9.53 0.00
C LYS A 38 17.91 -10.05 1.40
N VAL A 39 16.85 -10.50 2.07
CA VAL A 39 16.91 -11.11 3.39
C VAL A 39 16.45 -12.56 3.30
N SER A 40 17.22 -13.46 3.91
CA SER A 40 16.83 -14.87 4.03
C SER A 40 16.48 -15.21 5.47
N VAL A 41 15.30 -15.80 5.67
CA VAL A 41 14.81 -16.30 6.96
C VAL A 41 14.44 -17.77 6.79
N GLY A 42 15.35 -18.66 7.19
CA GLY A 42 15.21 -20.09 6.90
C GLY A 42 15.21 -20.34 5.39
N CYS A 43 14.15 -20.95 4.87
CA CYS A 43 13.95 -21.17 3.43
C CYS A 43 13.22 -20.03 2.72
N LEU A 44 12.80 -18.99 3.43
CA LEU A 44 12.10 -17.84 2.87
C LEU A 44 13.11 -16.78 2.40
N THR A 45 12.86 -16.21 1.22
CA THR A 45 13.65 -15.09 0.70
C THR A 45 12.75 -13.88 0.49
N PHE A 46 13.11 -12.77 1.11
CA PHE A 46 12.46 -11.49 0.99
C PHE A 46 13.36 -10.52 0.23
N GLU A 47 12.78 -9.63 -0.56
CA GLU A 47 13.41 -8.42 -1.07
C GLU A 47 12.80 -7.22 -0.34
N ALA A 48 13.65 -6.38 0.27
CA ALA A 48 13.23 -5.11 0.87
C ALA A 48 13.23 -4.02 -0.20
N LEU A 49 12.13 -3.29 -0.32
CA LEU A 49 11.98 -2.18 -1.26
C LEU A 49 11.75 -0.89 -0.47
N ALA A 50 12.55 0.13 -0.75
CA ALA A 50 12.34 1.45 -0.18
C ALA A 50 11.14 2.11 -0.83
N THR A 51 10.18 2.56 -0.01
CA THR A 51 8.93 3.17 -0.48
C THR A 51 8.61 4.41 0.36
N PRO A 52 9.47 5.44 0.34
CA PRO A 52 9.26 6.65 1.13
C PRO A 52 7.93 7.31 0.77
N GLY A 53 7.28 7.93 1.76
CA GLY A 53 6.01 8.61 1.55
C GLY A 53 5.24 8.74 2.85
N HIS A 54 4.83 7.59 3.41
CA HIS A 54 4.20 7.55 4.72
C HIS A 54 5.18 7.96 5.82
N THR A 55 6.37 7.36 5.83
CA THR A 55 7.55 7.87 6.55
C THR A 55 8.71 7.99 5.56
N VAL A 56 9.77 8.71 5.93
CA VAL A 56 11.00 8.78 5.12
C VAL A 56 11.70 7.42 5.00
N GLY A 57 11.64 6.57 6.03
CA GLY A 57 12.26 5.26 6.06
C GLY A 57 11.31 4.10 5.73
N HIS A 58 10.10 4.36 5.23
CA HIS A 58 9.13 3.31 4.96
C HIS A 58 9.71 2.29 3.95
N MET A 59 9.56 1.01 4.27
CA MET A 59 9.94 -0.09 3.39
C MET A 59 8.82 -1.13 3.32
N VAL A 60 8.69 -1.74 2.15
CA VAL A 60 7.85 -2.93 1.96
C VAL A 60 8.73 -4.15 1.76
N TYR A 61 8.19 -5.33 2.02
CA TYR A 61 8.91 -6.59 1.88
C TYR A 61 8.17 -7.52 0.93
N VAL A 62 8.87 -8.01 -0.10
CA VAL A 62 8.32 -8.96 -1.08
C VAL A 62 8.89 -10.34 -0.79
N LEU A 63 8.04 -11.26 -0.36
CA LEU A 63 8.38 -12.68 -0.20
C LEU A 63 8.29 -13.40 -1.55
N ASP A 64 9.36 -14.07 -1.95
CA ASP A 64 9.36 -14.96 -3.12
C ASP A 64 8.56 -16.24 -2.83
N GLY A 65 7.42 -16.37 -3.50
CA GLY A 65 6.55 -17.55 -3.40
C GLY A 65 6.89 -18.67 -4.37
N ALA A 66 7.71 -18.41 -5.39
CA ALA A 66 7.98 -19.36 -6.47
C ALA A 66 8.57 -20.70 -5.97
N PRO A 67 9.50 -20.74 -4.99
CA PRO A 67 10.00 -21.99 -4.42
C PRO A 67 8.93 -22.89 -3.79
N PHE A 68 7.74 -22.34 -3.50
CA PHE A 68 6.62 -23.02 -2.86
C PHE A 68 5.42 -23.23 -3.79
N GLY A 69 5.53 -22.87 -5.08
CA GLY A 69 4.43 -22.98 -6.03
C GLY A 69 3.29 -21.99 -5.76
N SER A 70 3.60 -20.83 -5.15
CA SER A 70 2.64 -19.77 -4.82
C SER A 70 3.06 -18.43 -5.44
N PRO A 71 2.13 -17.48 -5.63
CA PRO A 71 2.49 -16.10 -5.97
C PRO A 71 3.37 -15.45 -4.90
N ALA A 72 4.05 -14.35 -5.27
CA ALA A 72 4.76 -13.52 -4.31
C ALA A 72 3.80 -12.88 -3.30
N CYS A 73 4.29 -12.54 -2.11
CA CYS A 73 3.54 -11.80 -1.09
C CYS A 73 4.19 -10.44 -0.83
N LEU A 74 3.45 -9.35 -1.01
CA LEU A 74 3.85 -8.00 -0.64
C LEU A 74 3.33 -7.66 0.76
N PHE A 75 4.22 -7.51 1.73
CA PHE A 75 3.92 -6.91 3.03
C PHE A 75 4.09 -5.39 2.91
N SER A 76 2.98 -4.69 2.70
CA SER A 76 2.99 -3.28 2.28
C SER A 76 3.03 -2.27 3.41
N GLY A 77 2.86 -2.71 4.67
CA GLY A 77 2.77 -1.79 5.81
C GLY A 77 1.70 -0.72 5.56
N ASP A 78 2.10 0.54 5.67
CA ASP A 78 1.22 1.70 5.47
C ASP A 78 1.43 2.38 4.11
N LEU A 79 2.14 1.75 3.17
CA LEU A 79 2.18 2.23 1.79
C LEU A 79 0.82 2.03 1.11
N LEU A 80 0.39 0.78 1.03
CA LEU A 80 -0.78 0.35 0.26
C LEU A 80 -1.73 -0.47 1.14
N PHE A 81 -2.98 -0.06 1.15
CA PHE A 81 -4.09 -0.77 1.79
C PHE A 81 -5.04 -1.32 0.73
N LEU A 82 -5.96 -2.20 1.13
CA LEU A 82 -7.06 -2.57 0.25
C LEU A 82 -7.90 -1.32 -0.06
N ALA A 83 -7.96 -0.95 -1.34
CA ALA A 83 -8.61 0.25 -1.87
C ALA A 83 -8.10 1.59 -1.31
N GLY A 84 -6.93 1.61 -0.65
CA GLY A 84 -6.39 2.81 -0.02
C GLY A 84 -4.88 2.91 -0.11
N CYS A 85 -4.34 4.05 0.33
CA CYS A 85 -2.91 4.24 0.59
C CYS A 85 -2.72 4.98 1.93
N GLY A 86 -1.52 4.89 2.49
CA GLY A 86 -1.14 5.67 3.66
C GLY A 86 -1.24 7.17 3.43
N GLU A 87 -1.43 7.90 4.51
CA GLU A 87 -1.25 9.35 4.50
C GLU A 87 0.24 9.68 4.31
N PRO A 88 0.59 10.60 3.39
CA PRO A 88 1.97 11.01 3.20
C PRO A 88 2.40 11.99 4.31
N PHE A 89 2.72 11.48 5.50
CA PHE A 89 3.12 12.34 6.62
C PHE A 89 4.43 13.08 6.35
N GLU A 90 5.34 12.47 5.56
CA GLU A 90 6.71 12.98 5.38
C GLU A 90 7.18 13.04 3.91
N GLY A 91 6.29 12.77 2.94
CA GLY A 91 6.62 12.73 1.51
C GLY A 91 5.78 13.66 0.62
N SER A 92 6.28 13.99 -0.57
CA SER A 92 5.50 14.70 -1.58
C SER A 92 4.57 13.72 -2.35
N PRO A 93 3.54 14.21 -3.05
CA PRO A 93 2.71 13.37 -3.91
C PRO A 93 3.53 12.61 -4.97
N GLU A 94 4.59 13.22 -5.50
CA GLU A 94 5.51 12.60 -6.45
C GLU A 94 6.30 11.46 -5.81
N THR A 95 6.79 11.65 -4.58
CA THR A 95 7.46 10.58 -3.82
C THR A 95 6.50 9.41 -3.55
N MET A 96 5.28 9.69 -3.11
CA MET A 96 4.27 8.66 -2.88
C MET A 96 3.88 7.93 -4.17
N LEU A 97 3.71 8.67 -5.28
CA LEU A 97 3.42 8.08 -6.59
C LEU A 97 4.54 7.12 -7.02
N ALA A 98 5.80 7.54 -6.91
CA ALA A 98 6.94 6.68 -7.25
C ALA A 98 6.98 5.41 -6.37
N SER A 99 6.67 5.53 -5.08
CA SER A 99 6.57 4.39 -4.16
C SER A 99 5.42 3.43 -4.50
N LEU A 100 4.26 3.97 -4.91
CA LEU A 100 3.15 3.14 -5.41
C LEU A 100 3.53 2.46 -6.72
N ASP A 101 4.24 3.14 -7.62
CA ASP A 101 4.71 2.58 -8.90
C ASP A 101 5.73 1.43 -8.68
N VAL A 102 6.53 1.48 -7.61
CA VAL A 102 7.38 0.35 -7.19
C VAL A 102 6.54 -0.89 -6.86
N ALA A 103 5.44 -0.73 -6.10
CA ALA A 103 4.53 -1.83 -5.83
C ALA A 103 3.84 -2.32 -7.11
N MET A 104 3.46 -1.41 -8.00
CA MET A 104 2.83 -1.74 -9.29
C MET A 104 3.75 -2.42 -10.29
N GLY A 105 5.07 -2.30 -10.12
CA GLY A 105 6.06 -3.05 -10.91
C GLY A 105 6.19 -4.52 -10.53
N LEU A 106 5.49 -4.99 -9.49
CA LEU A 106 5.46 -6.41 -9.09
C LEU A 106 4.47 -7.21 -9.96
N GLY A 107 4.50 -8.54 -9.84
CA GLY A 107 3.59 -9.41 -10.59
C GLY A 107 2.12 -9.15 -10.24
N GLU A 108 1.23 -9.18 -11.23
CA GLU A 108 -0.21 -8.93 -11.06
C GLU A 108 -0.88 -9.86 -10.03
N ASP A 109 -0.40 -11.10 -9.92
CA ASP A 109 -0.87 -12.11 -8.98
C ASP A 109 -0.28 -11.98 -7.57
N THR A 110 0.60 -11.00 -7.34
CA THR A 110 1.21 -10.75 -6.02
C THR A 110 0.13 -10.49 -4.98
N LEU A 111 0.17 -11.27 -3.89
CA LEU A 111 -0.75 -11.14 -2.76
C LEU A 111 -0.38 -9.92 -1.92
N LEU A 112 -1.34 -9.03 -1.68
CA LEU A 112 -1.18 -7.82 -0.87
C LEU A 112 -1.56 -8.08 0.60
N TRP A 113 -0.62 -7.82 1.50
CA TRP A 113 -0.77 -7.93 2.95
C TRP A 113 -0.55 -6.55 3.60
N PRO A 114 -1.64 -5.78 3.84
CA PRO A 114 -1.54 -4.43 4.41
C PRO A 114 -1.32 -4.43 5.91
N GLY A 115 -0.86 -3.28 6.42
CA GLY A 115 -0.69 -3.03 7.86
C GLY A 115 -2.01 -2.91 8.65
N HIS A 116 -3.10 -2.53 7.96
CA HIS A 116 -4.38 -2.19 8.60
C HIS A 116 -5.61 -2.77 7.89
N GLU A 117 -6.66 -2.96 8.68
CA GLU A 117 -7.98 -3.42 8.27
C GLU A 117 -8.90 -2.22 7.94
N TYR A 118 -8.51 -1.42 6.94
CA TYR A 118 -9.23 -0.21 6.51
C TYR A 118 -10.13 -0.40 5.28
N ALA A 119 -10.21 -1.63 4.75
CA ALA A 119 -10.87 -1.93 3.48
C ALA A 119 -12.27 -1.34 3.34
N LEU A 120 -13.14 -1.47 4.36
CA LEU A 120 -14.51 -1.00 4.29
C LEU A 120 -14.59 0.53 4.16
N GLU A 121 -13.80 1.26 4.94
CA GLU A 121 -13.75 2.73 4.87
C GLU A 121 -13.16 3.19 3.53
N CYS A 122 -12.07 2.57 3.10
CA CYS A 122 -11.40 2.87 1.83
C CYS A 122 -12.29 2.61 0.61
N LEU A 123 -12.98 1.46 0.57
CA LEU A 123 -13.92 1.12 -0.51
C LEU A 123 -15.14 2.05 -0.51
N THR A 124 -15.65 2.41 0.67
CA THR A 124 -16.77 3.35 0.77
C THR A 124 -16.36 4.72 0.23
N PHE A 125 -15.19 5.23 0.62
CA PHE A 125 -14.65 6.46 0.05
C PHE A 125 -14.46 6.37 -1.48
N ALA A 126 -13.82 5.31 -1.96
CA ALA A 126 -13.58 5.12 -3.39
C ALA A 126 -14.89 5.13 -4.18
N SER A 127 -15.96 4.55 -3.64
CA SER A 127 -17.27 4.49 -4.30
C SER A 127 -17.91 5.86 -4.52
N LEU A 128 -17.51 6.88 -3.75
CA LEU A 128 -17.93 8.27 -3.95
C LEU A 128 -17.20 8.95 -5.11
N LEU A 129 -16.08 8.40 -5.56
CA LEU A 129 -15.30 8.92 -6.69
C LEU A 129 -15.72 8.26 -8.00
N GLU A 130 -15.84 6.94 -8.04
CA GLU A 130 -16.10 6.17 -9.27
C GLU A 130 -17.43 5.42 -9.18
N LEU A 131 -18.55 6.13 -9.33
CA LEU A 131 -19.92 5.59 -9.14
C LEU A 131 -20.26 4.42 -10.08
N ASP A 132 -19.70 4.40 -11.29
CA ASP A 132 -19.97 3.39 -12.32
C ASP A 132 -18.92 2.27 -12.37
N ASN A 133 -18.03 2.18 -11.36
CA ASN A 133 -17.02 1.13 -11.28
C ASN A 133 -17.59 -0.16 -10.65
N SER A 134 -18.02 -1.10 -11.50
CA SER A 134 -18.60 -2.38 -11.06
C SER A 134 -17.65 -3.26 -10.22
N ALA A 135 -16.33 -3.19 -10.44
CA ALA A 135 -15.36 -3.96 -9.65
C ALA A 135 -15.31 -3.43 -8.21
N LEU A 136 -15.36 -2.11 -8.06
CA LEU A 136 -15.42 -1.43 -6.76
C LEU A 136 -16.72 -1.74 -6.02
N GLU A 137 -17.86 -1.70 -6.70
CA GLU A 137 -19.16 -2.07 -6.11
C GLU A 137 -19.13 -3.51 -5.57
N GLN A 138 -18.68 -4.46 -6.38
CA GLN A 138 -18.58 -5.87 -6.00
C GLN A 138 -17.63 -6.07 -4.81
N LYS A 139 -16.47 -5.40 -4.82
CA LYS A 139 -15.50 -5.50 -3.73
C LYS A 139 -16.03 -4.89 -2.44
N LEU A 140 -16.77 -3.78 -2.50
CA LEU A 140 -17.44 -3.17 -1.35
C LEU A 140 -18.48 -4.12 -0.74
N GLN A 141 -19.35 -4.72 -1.55
CA GLN A 141 -20.33 -5.70 -1.08
C GLN A 141 -19.66 -6.90 -0.41
N TRP A 142 -18.59 -7.42 -1.02
CA TRP A 142 -17.79 -8.50 -0.45
C TRP A 142 -17.17 -8.11 0.90
N ALA A 143 -16.57 -6.91 0.99
CA ALA A 143 -15.94 -6.43 2.22
C ALA A 143 -16.97 -6.26 3.35
N VAL A 144 -18.17 -5.72 3.05
CA VAL A 144 -19.28 -5.64 4.01
C VAL A 144 -19.61 -7.03 4.57
N GLN A 145 -19.74 -8.04 3.71
CA GLN A 145 -20.01 -9.42 4.15
C GLN A 145 -18.88 -9.97 5.03
N GLN A 146 -17.61 -9.81 4.64
CA GLN A 146 -16.47 -10.27 5.45
C GLN A 146 -16.52 -9.66 6.85
N ARG A 147 -16.74 -8.34 6.95
CA ARG A 147 -16.75 -7.63 8.24
C ARG A 147 -17.96 -7.98 9.11
N GLN A 148 -19.14 -8.19 8.52
CA GLN A 148 -20.30 -8.70 9.26
C GLN A 148 -20.03 -10.07 9.91
N GLU A 149 -19.25 -10.91 9.24
CA GLU A 149 -18.81 -12.21 9.74
C GLU A 149 -17.52 -12.15 10.57
N LYS A 150 -17.01 -10.96 10.88
CA LYS A 150 -15.74 -10.72 11.61
C LYS A 150 -14.51 -11.38 10.96
N ARG A 151 -14.54 -11.55 9.63
CA ARG A 151 -13.42 -12.03 8.82
C ARG A 151 -12.54 -10.87 8.38
N SER A 152 -11.27 -11.17 8.11
CA SER A 152 -10.35 -10.19 7.53
C SER A 152 -10.61 -10.03 6.04
N THR A 153 -10.33 -8.85 5.50
CA THR A 153 -10.40 -8.60 4.05
C THR A 153 -9.07 -8.79 3.34
N CYS A 154 -8.01 -9.21 4.03
CA CYS A 154 -6.73 -9.54 3.39
C CYS A 154 -6.55 -11.06 3.22
N PRO A 155 -5.74 -11.49 2.23
CA PRO A 155 -5.10 -10.66 1.21
C PRO A 155 -6.03 -10.30 0.04
N SER A 156 -5.67 -9.27 -0.72
CA SER A 156 -6.10 -9.07 -2.12
C SER A 156 -4.92 -9.35 -3.06
N THR A 157 -5.09 -9.15 -4.36
CA THR A 157 -3.99 -9.16 -5.36
C THR A 157 -3.73 -7.76 -5.92
N LEU A 158 -2.52 -7.50 -6.43
CA LEU A 158 -2.23 -6.22 -7.11
C LEU A 158 -3.07 -6.02 -8.37
N ALA A 159 -3.45 -7.10 -9.07
CA ALA A 159 -4.41 -7.05 -10.17
C ALA A 159 -5.76 -6.50 -9.71
N GLU A 160 -6.32 -7.03 -8.61
CA GLU A 160 -7.58 -6.55 -8.04
C GLU A 160 -7.49 -5.09 -7.65
N GLU A 161 -6.43 -4.68 -6.93
CA GLU A 161 -6.30 -3.29 -6.47
C GLU A 161 -6.32 -2.28 -7.64
N GLN A 162 -5.73 -2.61 -8.79
CA GLN A 162 -5.78 -1.72 -9.97
C GLN A 162 -7.20 -1.47 -10.49
N THR A 163 -8.14 -2.38 -10.19
CA THR A 163 -9.52 -2.25 -10.67
C THR A 163 -10.36 -1.28 -9.84
N TYR A 164 -10.04 -1.08 -8.55
CA TYR A 164 -10.90 -0.31 -7.64
C TYR A 164 -10.17 0.66 -6.70
N ASN A 165 -8.84 0.58 -6.56
CA ASN A 165 -8.09 1.43 -5.65
C ASN A 165 -7.79 2.77 -6.32
N PRO A 166 -8.41 3.89 -5.89
CA PRO A 166 -8.26 5.18 -6.58
C PRO A 166 -6.82 5.69 -6.56
N PHE A 167 -6.00 5.27 -5.59
CA PHE A 167 -4.59 5.66 -5.50
C PHE A 167 -3.70 4.94 -6.52
N LEU A 168 -4.12 3.78 -7.04
CA LEU A 168 -3.43 3.05 -8.12
C LEU A 168 -4.01 3.39 -9.51
N ARG A 169 -5.13 4.10 -9.54
CA ARG A 169 -5.89 4.44 -10.76
C ARG A 169 -5.68 5.89 -11.20
N THR A 170 -4.64 6.57 -10.72
CA THR A 170 -4.36 7.99 -11.03
C THR A 170 -4.16 8.29 -12.52
N HIS A 171 -3.85 7.27 -13.31
CA HIS A 171 -3.72 7.33 -14.76
C HIS A 171 -5.03 7.09 -15.53
N GLN A 172 -6.10 6.65 -14.85
CA GLN A 172 -7.37 6.30 -15.48
C GLN A 172 -8.19 7.56 -15.80
N PRO A 173 -8.66 7.73 -17.06
CA PRO A 173 -9.47 8.88 -17.44
C PRO A 173 -10.74 9.05 -16.60
N GLU A 174 -11.39 7.94 -16.23
CA GLU A 174 -12.64 7.94 -15.47
C GLU A 174 -12.45 8.59 -14.08
N LEU A 175 -11.36 8.25 -13.40
CA LEU A 175 -11.02 8.87 -12.12
C LEU A 175 -10.66 10.35 -12.30
N GLN A 176 -9.88 10.69 -13.34
CA GLN A 176 -9.49 12.07 -13.63
C GLN A 176 -10.71 12.96 -13.89
N GLU A 177 -11.68 12.46 -14.69
CA GLU A 177 -12.94 13.14 -14.98
C GLU A 177 -13.80 13.32 -13.71
N ALA A 178 -13.93 12.28 -12.89
CA ALA A 178 -14.65 12.36 -11.61
C ALA A 178 -14.02 13.37 -10.63
N LEU A 179 -12.72 13.60 -10.75
CA LEU A 179 -12.01 14.62 -9.98
C LEU A 179 -12.06 16.01 -10.63
N GLY A 180 -12.52 16.12 -11.88
CA GLY A 180 -12.53 17.36 -12.66
C GLY A 180 -11.13 17.83 -13.07
N LEU A 181 -10.19 16.90 -13.23
CA LEU A 181 -8.80 17.18 -13.54
C LEU A 181 -8.48 16.77 -14.98
N TRP A 182 -7.76 17.64 -15.68
CA TRP A 182 -7.29 17.40 -17.03
C TRP A 182 -5.79 17.70 -17.11
N GLN A 183 -5.07 16.96 -17.94
CA GLN A 183 -3.65 17.21 -18.18
C GLN A 183 -3.49 18.52 -18.96
N GLY A 184 -2.65 19.43 -18.47
CA GLY A 184 -2.32 20.68 -19.15
C GLY A 184 -1.48 20.45 -20.41
N ALA A 185 -1.55 21.38 -21.36
CA ALA A 185 -0.69 21.34 -22.54
C ALA A 185 0.79 21.44 -22.15
N GLY A 186 1.56 20.38 -22.43
CA GLY A 186 2.97 20.29 -22.07
C GLY A 186 3.25 19.94 -20.60
N GLU A 187 2.23 19.59 -19.81
CA GLU A 187 2.43 19.05 -18.46
C GLU A 187 3.00 17.62 -18.55
N ASP A 188 4.01 17.34 -17.73
CA ASP A 188 4.59 16.00 -17.62
C ASP A 188 3.53 14.98 -17.12
N PRO A 189 3.43 13.78 -17.72
CA PRO A 189 2.42 12.79 -17.32
C PRO A 189 2.51 12.34 -15.86
N ASP A 190 3.71 12.18 -15.30
CA ASP A 190 3.87 11.75 -13.91
C ASP A 190 3.60 12.89 -12.94
N ALA A 191 3.97 14.13 -13.29
CA ALA A 191 3.54 15.31 -12.55
C ALA A 191 2.00 15.44 -12.52
N PHE A 192 1.33 15.14 -13.64
CA PHE A 192 -0.13 15.12 -13.69
C PHE A 192 -0.73 14.01 -12.80
N ARG A 193 -0.20 12.78 -12.88
CA ARG A 193 -0.61 11.67 -11.99
C ARG A 193 -0.41 11.99 -10.52
N ALA A 194 0.69 12.66 -10.15
CA ALA A 194 0.96 13.08 -8.78
C ALA A 194 -0.04 14.15 -8.31
N ARG A 195 -0.45 15.06 -9.20
CA ARG A 195 -1.53 16.03 -8.95
C ARG A 195 -2.88 15.35 -8.75
N VAL A 196 -3.19 14.31 -9.53
CA VAL A 196 -4.39 13.47 -9.35
C VAL A 196 -4.33 12.76 -7.99
N LEU A 197 -3.20 12.11 -7.66
CA LEU A 197 -2.97 11.44 -6.37
C LEU A 197 -3.21 12.40 -5.19
N LYS A 198 -2.66 13.61 -5.27
CA LYS A 198 -2.82 14.65 -4.25
C LYS A 198 -4.30 15.01 -4.03
N GLU A 199 -5.08 15.11 -5.10
CA GLU A 199 -6.50 15.43 -5.01
C GLU A 199 -7.32 14.27 -4.42
N VAL A 200 -7.04 13.02 -4.81
CA VAL A 200 -7.65 11.82 -4.18
C VAL A 200 -7.37 11.83 -2.68
N ARG A 201 -6.11 12.05 -2.28
CA ARG A 201 -5.69 12.11 -0.88
C ARG A 201 -6.43 13.21 -0.12
N ARG A 202 -6.46 14.43 -0.67
CA ARG A 202 -7.17 15.57 -0.07
C ARG A 202 -8.65 15.26 0.16
N ARG A 203 -9.32 14.62 -0.81
CA ARG A 203 -10.73 14.20 -0.65
C ARG A 203 -10.88 13.12 0.42
N LYS A 204 -9.95 12.16 0.51
CA LYS A 204 -9.96 11.11 1.54
C LYS A 204 -9.73 11.67 2.94
N ASP A 205 -8.91 12.72 3.09
CA ASP A 205 -8.63 13.34 4.40
C ASP A 205 -9.83 14.14 4.92
N LEU A 206 -10.61 14.73 4.01
CA LEU A 206 -11.86 15.43 4.33
C LEU A 206 -13.05 14.48 4.50
N TYR A 207 -12.92 13.24 4.04
CA TYR A 207 -13.97 12.24 4.16
C TYR A 207 -14.13 11.83 5.63
N GLN A 208 -15.33 12.09 6.16
CA GLN A 208 -15.76 11.59 7.45
C GLN A 208 -16.73 10.44 7.19
N ALA A 209 -16.38 9.24 7.66
CA ALA A 209 -17.31 8.13 7.65
C ALA A 209 -18.52 8.49 8.53
N THR A 210 -19.68 8.67 7.91
CA THR A 210 -20.97 8.86 8.58
C THR A 210 -21.54 7.55 9.09
#